data_AF-A0A0F9FWY8-F1
#
_entry.id   AF-A0A0F9FWY8-F1
#
_cell.length_a   1.000
_cell.length_b   1.000
_cell.length_c   1.000
_cell.angle_alpha   90.00
_cell.angle_beta   90.00
_cell.angle_gamma   90.00
#
_symmetry.space_group_name_H-M   'P 1'
#
loop_
_entity.id
_entity.type
_entity.pdbx_description
1 polymer ?
#
loop_
_entity_poly.entity_id
_entity_poly.type
_entity_poly.pdbx_seq_one_letter_code
_entity_poly.pdbx_strand_id
1 'polypeptide(L)'
;EWHPENYGDKDEKEKRLGRLQPTSQVENTSQFKGYKQTCSCNADFTGGIVLDPFFGSGTTGLVALKQNKKFMGIELNKEYIEIANKRLKPYLEQTKL
;
A
#
# COMPACT_ATOMS: atom_id res chain seq x y z
N GLU A 1 -45.19 -9.40 7.10
CA GLU A 1 -45.81 -8.79 8.29
C GLU A 1 -44.72 -8.55 9.33
N TRP A 2 -44.70 -7.38 9.95
CA TRP A 2 -43.62 -6.94 10.85
C TRP A 2 -44.06 -7.22 12.29
N HIS A 3 -43.27 -7.99 13.05
CA HIS A 3 -43.59 -8.41 14.41
C HIS A 3 -42.71 -7.64 15.44
N PRO A 4 -43.30 -6.83 16.33
CA PRO A 4 -42.59 -5.94 17.25
C PRO A 4 -41.82 -6.66 18.37
N GLU A 5 -42.10 -7.93 18.64
CA GLU A 5 -41.41 -8.76 19.65
C GLU A 5 -39.94 -9.11 19.32
N ASN A 6 -39.46 -8.86 18.10
CA ASN A 6 -38.06 -9.13 17.71
C ASN A 6 -37.11 -7.95 17.96
N TYR A 7 -37.60 -6.81 18.47
CA TYR A 7 -36.75 -5.70 18.88
C TYR A 7 -36.37 -5.84 20.36
N GLY A 8 -35.59 -6.88 20.66
CA GLY A 8 -34.94 -7.07 21.94
C GLY A 8 -33.68 -6.23 22.05
N ASP A 9 -33.52 -5.59 23.19
CA ASP A 9 -32.44 -4.67 23.55
C ASP A 9 -31.05 -5.26 23.25
N LYS A 10 -30.27 -4.58 22.40
CA LYS A 10 -28.97 -5.10 21.92
C LYS A 10 -27.89 -5.07 23.00
N ASP A 11 -28.17 -4.45 24.14
CA ASP A 11 -27.21 -4.20 25.21
C ASP A 11 -26.91 -5.42 26.10
N GLU A 12 -27.70 -6.50 26.04
CA GLU A 12 -27.44 -7.70 26.86
C GLU A 12 -26.54 -8.75 26.19
N LYS A 13 -26.33 -8.69 24.87
CA LYS A 13 -25.43 -9.65 24.18
C LYS A 13 -23.94 -9.37 24.41
N GLU A 14 -23.57 -8.14 24.79
CA GLU A 14 -22.17 -7.80 25.06
C GLU A 14 -21.65 -8.33 26.41
N LYS A 15 -22.51 -8.78 27.33
CA LYS A 15 -22.10 -9.18 28.68
C LYS A 15 -21.67 -10.65 28.85
N ARG A 16 -21.69 -11.48 27.79
CA ARG A 16 -21.40 -12.93 27.91
C ARG A 16 -20.25 -13.49 27.05
N LEU A 17 -19.59 -12.71 26.21
CA LEU A 17 -18.29 -13.14 25.68
C LEU A 17 -17.18 -12.56 26.54
N GLY A 18 -16.70 -13.40 27.46
CA GLY A 18 -15.60 -13.11 28.35
C GLY A 18 -14.43 -12.48 27.60
N ARG A 19 -13.83 -11.50 28.27
CA ARG A 19 -12.61 -10.79 27.91
C ARG A 19 -11.54 -11.78 27.44
N LEU A 20 -11.46 -12.00 26.13
CA LEU A 20 -10.34 -12.69 25.51
C LEU A 20 -9.13 -11.80 25.71
N GLN A 21 -8.15 -12.29 26.48
CA GLN A 21 -6.88 -11.62 26.62
C GLN A 21 -6.26 -11.48 25.22
N PRO A 22 -5.64 -10.34 24.87
CA PRO A 22 -4.97 -10.20 23.60
C PRO A 22 -3.90 -11.29 23.54
N THR A 23 -4.09 -12.28 22.68
CA THR A 23 -3.07 -13.28 22.41
C THR A 23 -1.83 -12.53 21.94
N SER A 24 -0.72 -12.72 22.64
CA SER A 24 0.61 -12.18 22.35
C SER A 24 0.77 -11.98 20.84
N GLN A 25 0.90 -10.72 20.43
CA GLN A 25 1.11 -10.35 19.03
C GLN A 25 2.39 -11.05 18.57
N VAL A 26 2.27 -12.08 17.74
CA VAL A 26 3.42 -12.63 17.02
C VAL A 26 3.76 -11.60 15.96
N GLU A 27 4.64 -10.67 16.31
CA GLU A 27 5.16 -9.69 15.35
C GLU A 27 5.98 -10.44 14.30
N ASN A 28 5.38 -10.67 13.13
CA ASN A 28 6.09 -11.12 11.93
C ASN A 28 7.04 -10.00 11.47
N THR A 29 8.19 -9.90 12.12
CA THR A 29 9.25 -8.95 11.77
C THR A 29 10.00 -9.50 10.56
N SER A 30 9.52 -9.15 9.37
CA SER A 30 10.30 -9.36 8.16
C SER A 30 11.50 -8.41 8.17
N GLN A 31 12.71 -8.97 8.24
CA GLN A 31 13.95 -8.19 8.15
C GLN A 31 14.39 -8.09 6.69
N PHE A 32 14.36 -6.90 6.12
CA PHE A 32 14.96 -6.64 4.81
C PHE A 32 16.48 -6.85 4.87
N LYS A 33 16.99 -7.88 4.20
CA LYS A 33 18.43 -8.23 4.19
C LYS A 33 19.27 -7.38 3.23
N GLY A 34 18.68 -6.40 2.56
CA GLY A 34 19.37 -5.59 1.56
C GLY A 34 19.51 -6.28 0.21
N TYR A 35 20.34 -5.70 -0.66
CA TYR A 35 20.64 -6.23 -1.98
C TYR A 35 22.07 -6.77 -2.01
N LYS A 36 22.26 -8.00 -2.48
CA LYS A 36 23.58 -8.58 -2.73
C LYS A 36 23.93 -8.42 -4.19
N GLN A 37 25.07 -7.79 -4.46
CA GLN A 37 25.58 -7.66 -5.81
C GLN A 37 25.92 -9.02 -6.41
N THR A 38 25.62 -9.20 -7.70
CA THR A 38 25.93 -10.41 -8.47
C THR A 38 27.14 -10.24 -9.41
N CYS A 39 27.58 -9.01 -9.70
CA CYS A 39 28.83 -8.75 -10.43
C CYS A 39 30.05 -8.78 -9.49
N SER A 40 31.26 -8.89 -10.06
CA SER A 40 32.56 -8.67 -9.38
C SER A 40 32.99 -7.20 -9.33
N CYS A 41 32.19 -6.31 -9.93
CA CYS A 41 32.47 -4.89 -10.02
C CYS A 41 32.27 -4.26 -8.64
N ASN A 42 33.32 -3.75 -7.97
CA ASN A 42 33.22 -3.20 -6.60
C ASN A 42 32.45 -1.86 -6.57
N ALA A 43 31.16 -1.90 -6.91
CA ALA A 43 30.25 -0.77 -7.00
C ALA A 43 29.29 -0.79 -5.82
N ASP A 44 28.92 0.40 -5.34
CA ASP A 44 27.88 0.51 -4.32
C ASP A 44 26.50 0.24 -4.91
N PHE A 45 25.57 -0.23 -4.06
CA PHE A 45 24.18 -0.39 -4.47
C PHE A 45 23.53 0.98 -4.72
N THR A 46 23.16 1.22 -5.97
CA THR A 46 22.26 2.33 -6.34
C THR A 46 20.81 1.85 -6.38
N GLY A 47 19.91 2.60 -5.75
CA GLY A 47 18.47 2.31 -5.79
C GLY A 47 17.96 2.20 -7.23
N GLY A 48 17.35 1.05 -7.56
CA GLY A 48 16.78 0.79 -8.89
C GLY A 48 15.53 1.62 -9.21
N ILE A 49 15.00 1.41 -10.42
CA ILE A 49 13.75 2.01 -10.89
C ILE A 49 12.62 0.98 -10.71
N VAL A 50 11.49 1.40 -10.13
CA VAL A 50 10.29 0.57 -10.07
C VAL A 50 9.64 0.52 -11.45
N LEU A 51 9.54 -0.66 -12.05
CA LEU A 51 8.84 -0.87 -13.32
C LEU A 51 7.48 -1.52 -13.05
N ASP A 52 6.42 -0.92 -13.60
CA ASP A 52 5.07 -1.48 -13.58
C ASP A 52 4.47 -1.47 -14.99
N PRO A 53 4.37 -2.63 -15.66
CA PRO A 53 3.83 -2.73 -17.01
C PRO A 53 2.29 -2.66 -17.09
N PHE A 54 1.60 -2.64 -15.95
CA PHE A 54 0.14 -2.58 -15.84
C PHE A 54 -0.25 -1.46 -14.87
N PHE A 55 0.19 -0.24 -15.19
CA PHE A 55 0.25 0.86 -14.25
C PHE A 55 -1.14 1.32 -13.75
N GLY A 56 -2.19 1.08 -14.53
CA GLY A 56 -3.57 1.38 -14.16
C GLY A 56 -3.72 2.82 -13.67
N SER A 57 -4.30 3.00 -12.49
CA SER A 57 -4.49 4.33 -11.88
C SER A 57 -3.22 4.97 -11.28
N GLY A 58 -2.04 4.37 -11.44
CA GLY A 58 -0.76 4.92 -11.00
C GLY A 58 -0.43 4.78 -9.50
N THR A 59 -1.04 3.82 -8.80
CA THR A 59 -0.77 3.56 -7.37
C THR A 59 0.71 3.23 -7.13
N THR A 60 1.31 2.42 -8.00
CA THR A 60 2.73 2.05 -7.90
C THR A 60 3.64 3.28 -7.96
N GLY A 61 3.37 4.22 -8.87
CA GLY A 61 4.13 5.47 -8.98
C GLY A 61 4.00 6.34 -7.73
N LEU A 62 2.80 6.44 -7.16
CA LEU A 62 2.56 7.20 -5.93
C LEU A 62 3.37 6.64 -4.75
N VAL A 63 3.36 5.32 -4.57
CA VAL A 63 4.13 4.66 -3.51
C VAL A 63 5.64 4.80 -3.76
N ALA A 64 6.09 4.68 -5.01
CA ALA A 64 7.49 4.91 -5.36
C ALA A 64 7.94 6.33 -5.00
N LEU A 65 7.17 7.36 -5.36
CA LEU A 65 7.46 8.75 -5.00
C LEU A 65 7.53 8.96 -3.48
N LYS A 66 6.57 8.40 -2.72
CA LYS A 66 6.57 8.47 -1.25
C LYS A 66 7.79 7.81 -0.61
N GLN A 67 8.36 6.80 -1.26
CA GLN A 67 9.58 6.12 -0.84
C GLN A 67 10.86 6.76 -1.43
N ASN A 68 10.75 7.93 -2.05
CA ASN A 68 11.84 8.62 -2.74
C ASN A 68 12.53 7.73 -3.79
N LYS A 69 11.75 6.92 -4.51
CA LYS A 69 12.20 6.05 -5.60
C LYS A 69 11.77 6.60 -6.95
N LYS A 70 12.53 6.26 -7.98
CA LYS A 70 12.14 6.48 -9.38
C LYS A 70 11.20 5.36 -9.83
N PHE A 71 10.31 5.65 -10.78
CA PHE A 71 9.43 4.66 -11.37
C PHE A 71 9.26 4.86 -12.89
N MET A 72 8.83 3.79 -13.57
CA MET A 72 8.38 3.77 -14.95
C MET A 72 7.08 2.96 -14.99
N GLY A 73 5.98 3.63 -15.34
CA GLY A 73 4.67 3.00 -15.50
C GLY A 73 4.29 2.90 -16.98
N ILE A 74 3.73 1.77 -17.40
CA ILE A 74 3.19 1.56 -18.73
C ILE A 74 1.70 1.22 -18.59
N GLU A 75 0.85 1.92 -19.33
CA GLU A 75 -0.59 1.69 -19.40
C GLU A 75 -1.05 1.94 -20.84
N LEU A 76 -1.99 1.11 -21.32
CA LEU A 76 -2.52 1.20 -22.69
C LEU A 76 -3.87 1.92 -22.73
N ASN A 77 -4.65 1.83 -21.66
CA ASN A 77 -5.95 2.47 -21.57
C ASN A 77 -5.81 3.97 -21.25
N LYS A 78 -6.29 4.80 -22.17
CA LYS A 78 -6.23 6.27 -22.08
C LYS A 78 -6.92 6.83 -20.83
N GLU A 79 -8.06 6.28 -20.43
CA GLU A 79 -8.78 6.74 -19.23
C GLU A 79 -7.93 6.51 -17.97
N TYR A 80 -7.27 5.35 -17.88
CA TYR A 80 -6.36 5.06 -16.77
C TYR A 80 -5.11 5.93 -16.80
N ILE A 81 -4.56 6.23 -17.99
CA ILE A 81 -3.46 7.19 -18.15
C ILE A 81 -3.84 8.56 -17.59
N GLU A 82 -5.04 9.08 -17.92
CA GLU A 82 -5.51 10.37 -17.43
C GLU A 82 -5.68 10.37 -15.90
N ILE A 83 -6.26 9.30 -15.34
CA ILE A 83 -6.40 9.12 -13.90
C ILE A 83 -5.02 9.11 -13.22
N ALA A 84 -4.06 8.35 -13.76
CA ALA A 84 -2.71 8.26 -13.23
C ALA A 84 -1.99 9.62 -13.26
N ASN A 85 -2.06 10.32 -14.39
CA ASN A 85 -1.46 11.65 -14.55
C ASN A 85 -2.04 12.64 -13.54
N LYS A 86 -3.36 12.71 -13.42
CA LYS A 86 -4.05 13.59 -12.44
C LYS A 86 -3.63 13.25 -11.01
N ARG A 87 -3.52 11.97 -10.67
CA ARG A 87 -3.10 11.52 -9.33
C ARG A 87 -1.66 11.90 -9.01
N LEU A 88 -0.74 11.76 -9.98
CA LEU A 88 0.69 11.91 -9.74
C LEU A 88 1.18 13.36 -9.86
N LYS A 89 0.48 14.20 -10.63
CA LYS A 89 0.80 15.62 -10.83
C LYS A 89 1.26 16.36 -9.56
N PRO A 90 0.49 16.38 -8.45
CA PRO A 90 0.89 17.12 -7.25
C PRO A 90 2.18 16.61 -6.58
N TYR A 91 2.53 15.33 -6.78
CA TYR A 91 3.75 14.73 -6.21
C TYR A 91 4.97 14.94 -7.10
N LEU A 92 4.78 15.10 -8.42
CA LEU A 92 5.84 15.37 -9.38
C LEU A 92 6.22 16.86 -9.41
N GLU A 93 5.25 17.75 -9.18
CA GLU A 93 5.45 19.20 -9.16
C GLU A 93 6.06 19.72 -7.84
N GLN A 94 6.00 18.92 -6.78
CA GLN A 94 6.72 19.19 -5.53
C GLN A 94 8.23 19.02 -5.76
N THR A 95 8.86 20.10 -6.22
CA THR A 95 10.30 20.27 -6.13
C THR A 95 10.65 20.60 -4.68
N LYS A 96 11.69 19.94 -4.15
CA LYS A 96 12.24 20.12 -2.80
C LYS A 96 12.14 21.58 -2.32
N LEU A 97 11.51 21.79 -1.15
CA LEU A 97 11.76 22.95 -0.29
C LEU A 97 13.16 22.84 0.33
#